data_AF-A0A182YRS0-F1
#
_entry.id   AF-A0A182YRS0-F1
#
_cell.length_a   1.000
_cell.length_b   1.000
_cell.length_c   1.000
_cell.angle_alpha   90.00
_cell.angle_beta   90.00
_cell.angle_gamma   90.00
#
_symmetry.space_group_name_H-M   'P 1'
#
loop_
_entity.id
_entity.type
_entity.pdbx_description
1 polymer ?
#
loop_
_entity_poly.entity_id
_entity_poly.type
_entity_poly.pdbx_seq_one_letter_code
_entity_poly.pdbx_strand_id
1 'polypeptide(L)'
;LNINLIYENHVVPYVIGILSHSIHLRQFSIETFVQISYLTEWIKETFQDLGEEVPSSLFDPLVCAERYLEQRQKIQGNLLVKKIDSVEYMVIIPDSSSSKTIGTCVGVLIRSDVVVTLAQCANYLIILSSWVILSDYSSKSIRDVFIHPGYKEDTFYNNIALLTLTSETSITPASMYFYSFEKERVALLGYKKRFFFEDLIETIAEAQQLSILFDDDCNPTQEQRSRLAEGLQVEHMCLRNEHYIVPGSCEARPGSPVVLSSDIGSVIGLSMSGNYCGFGEPAIVTLFHDHLVWISSVLETPPKEWFVFTIPGLKMSEVCVYPEGTVGTCVSRTSCPSVHQRVKDNLPIFFCTDKSIVCCPEDSATEVGEN
;
A
#
# COMPACT_ATOMS: atom_id res chain seq x y z
N LEU A 1 33.18 0.43 9.97
CA LEU A 1 32.27 1.23 9.14
C LEU A 1 31.00 1.54 9.92
N ASN A 2 30.60 2.82 9.98
CA ASN A 2 29.38 3.27 10.64
C ASN A 2 28.55 4.17 9.72
N ILE A 3 27.24 4.23 9.99
CA ILE A 3 26.31 5.16 9.34
C ILE A 3 25.55 5.93 10.41
N ASN A 4 25.22 7.18 10.14
CA ASN A 4 24.42 8.02 11.02
C ASN A 4 22.97 8.01 10.53
N LEU A 5 22.06 7.56 11.40
CA LEU A 5 20.63 7.59 11.16
C LEU A 5 19.97 8.62 12.08
N ILE A 6 18.79 9.11 11.70
CA ILE A 6 18.03 10.07 12.50
C ILE A 6 16.90 9.33 13.22
N TYR A 7 16.81 9.54 14.52
CA TYR A 7 15.65 9.15 15.34
C TYR A 7 15.14 10.38 16.06
N GLU A 8 13.87 10.72 15.83
CA GLU A 8 13.27 11.98 16.29
C GLU A 8 14.08 13.20 15.82
N ASN A 9 14.82 13.85 16.71
CA ASN A 9 15.73 14.96 16.42
C ASN A 9 17.18 14.64 16.82
N HIS A 10 17.57 13.37 16.89
CA HIS A 10 18.90 12.93 17.30
C HIS A 10 19.63 12.15 16.21
N VAL A 11 20.94 12.34 16.15
CA VAL A 11 21.84 11.51 15.35
C VAL A 11 22.17 10.23 16.12
N VAL A 12 21.89 9.09 15.51
CA VAL A 12 22.10 7.76 16.05
C VAL A 12 23.12 7.03 15.17
N PRO A 13 24.38 6.88 15.61
CA PRO A 13 25.37 6.11 14.85
C PRO A 13 25.11 4.61 14.99
N TYR A 14 25.09 3.90 13.86
CA TYR A 14 25.02 2.44 13.77
C TYR A 14 26.32 1.90 13.18
N VAL A 15 26.86 0.86 13.81
CA VAL A 15 27.96 0.09 13.22
C VAL A 15 27.35 -0.87 12.20
N ILE A 16 27.80 -0.76 10.96
CA ILE A 16 27.28 -1.58 9.84
C ILE A 16 28.32 -2.54 9.29
N GLY A 17 29.60 -2.33 9.62
CA GLY A 17 30.66 -3.21 9.19
C GLY A 17 31.88 -3.21 10.11
N ILE A 18 32.45 -4.40 10.28
CA ILE A 18 33.69 -4.65 11.02
C ILE A 18 34.83 -4.70 10.01
N LEU A 19 35.93 -3.99 10.25
CA LEU A 19 37.08 -4.04 9.36
C LEU A 19 37.64 -5.47 9.31
N SER A 20 37.71 -6.04 8.12
CA SER A 20 38.24 -7.38 7.88
C SER A 20 39.71 -7.34 7.52
N HIS A 21 40.06 -6.53 6.52
CA HIS A 21 41.40 -6.45 5.98
C HIS A 21 41.66 -5.05 5.39
N SER A 22 42.91 -4.60 5.44
CA SER A 22 43.34 -3.35 4.79
C SER A 22 44.57 -3.64 3.94
N ILE A 23 44.49 -3.29 2.66
CA ILE A 23 45.58 -3.42 1.68
C ILE A 23 46.10 -2.02 1.39
N HIS A 24 47.36 -1.76 1.75
CA HIS A 24 48.03 -0.51 1.43
C HIS A 24 48.82 -0.63 0.13
N LEU A 25 48.37 0.06 -0.91
CA LEU A 25 49.11 0.25 -2.16
C LEU A 25 49.73 1.66 -2.16
N ARG A 26 50.77 1.89 -2.98
CA ARG A 26 51.52 3.16 -2.99
C ARG A 26 50.66 4.42 -3.25
N GLN A 27 49.50 4.29 -3.89
CA GLN A 27 48.63 5.41 -4.26
C GLN A 27 47.27 5.43 -3.54
N PHE A 28 46.85 4.32 -2.93
CA PHE A 28 45.57 4.23 -2.22
C PHE A 28 45.54 3.03 -1.27
N SER A 29 44.67 3.08 -0.27
CA SER A 29 44.35 1.96 0.61
C SER A 29 42.98 1.40 0.27
N ILE A 30 42.87 0.07 0.18
CA ILE A 30 41.60 -0.63 0.10
C ILE A 30 41.29 -1.19 1.47
N GLU A 31 40.16 -0.81 2.05
CA GLU A 31 39.63 -1.38 3.28
C GLU A 31 38.42 -2.25 2.95
N THR A 32 38.45 -3.51 3.38
CA THR A 32 37.33 -4.44 3.24
C THR A 32 36.65 -4.62 4.59
N PHE A 33 35.31 -4.62 4.59
CA PHE A 33 34.50 -4.74 5.79
C PHE A 33 33.62 -5.97 5.70
N VAL A 34 33.45 -6.69 6.81
CA VAL A 34 32.39 -7.68 6.97
C VAL A 34 31.12 -6.94 7.36
N GLN A 35 30.04 -7.12 6.60
CA GLN A 35 28.74 -6.54 6.90
C GLN A 35 28.13 -7.20 8.14
N ILE A 36 27.81 -6.41 9.17
CA ILE A 36 27.34 -6.95 10.47
C ILE A 36 25.99 -7.66 10.31
N SER A 37 25.11 -7.17 9.43
CA SER A 37 23.79 -7.78 9.23
C SER A 37 23.86 -9.22 8.75
N TYR A 38 24.96 -9.65 8.12
CA TYR A 38 25.17 -11.03 7.70
C TYR A 38 25.51 -11.97 8.89
N LEU A 39 26.00 -11.40 10.00
CA LEU A 39 26.43 -12.15 11.18
C LEU A 39 25.36 -12.22 12.26
N THR A 40 24.23 -11.52 12.11
CA THR A 40 23.21 -11.36 13.16
C THR A 40 22.75 -12.70 13.75
N GLU A 41 22.40 -13.68 12.91
CA GLU A 41 21.92 -14.98 13.40
C GLU A 41 23.03 -15.77 14.09
N TRP A 42 24.22 -15.82 13.49
CA TRP A 42 25.38 -16.45 14.13
C TRP A 42 25.72 -15.84 15.49
N ILE A 43 25.61 -14.51 15.64
CA ILE A 43 25.83 -13.85 16.93
C ILE A 43 24.77 -14.31 17.94
N LYS A 44 23.49 -14.33 17.57
CA LYS A 44 22.40 -14.79 18.46
C LYS A 44 22.62 -16.23 18.92
N GLU A 45 22.94 -17.14 17.99
CA GLU A 45 23.24 -18.55 18.29
C GLU A 45 24.42 -18.67 19.26
N THR A 46 25.48 -17.88 19.04
CA THR A 46 26.66 -17.90 19.91
C THR A 46 26.34 -17.50 21.36
N PHE A 47 25.49 -16.49 21.57
CA PHE A 47 25.05 -16.12 22.93
C PHE A 47 24.21 -17.23 23.58
N GLN A 48 23.34 -17.87 22.81
CA GLN A 48 22.52 -18.99 23.29
C GLN A 48 23.40 -20.20 23.71
N ASP A 49 24.42 -20.52 22.91
CA ASP A 49 25.39 -21.59 23.22
C ASP A 49 26.20 -21.32 24.50
N LEU A 50 26.40 -20.04 24.83
CA LEU A 50 27.05 -19.60 26.08
C LEU A 50 26.10 -19.59 27.28
N GLY A 51 24.83 -19.94 27.10
CA GLY A 51 23.80 -19.95 28.15
C GLY A 51 23.28 -18.56 28.51
N GLU A 52 23.48 -17.56 27.65
CA GLU A 52 22.91 -16.22 27.84
C GLU A 52 21.54 -16.10 27.14
N GLU A 53 20.57 -15.49 27.83
CA GLU A 53 19.30 -15.12 27.20
C GLU A 53 19.53 -13.92 26.27
N VAL A 54 19.26 -14.11 24.97
CA VAL A 54 19.33 -13.04 23.98
C VAL A 54 17.97 -12.35 23.88
N PRO A 55 17.83 -11.08 24.32
CA PRO A 55 16.58 -10.37 24.10
C PRO A 55 16.33 -10.22 22.60
N SER A 56 15.09 -10.45 22.17
CA SER A 56 14.65 -10.20 20.79
C SER A 56 14.95 -8.77 20.32
N SER A 57 15.02 -7.84 21.28
CA SER A 57 15.34 -6.42 21.09
C SER A 57 16.82 -6.08 20.90
N LEU A 58 17.75 -7.04 21.05
CA LEU A 58 19.20 -6.77 20.99
C LEU A 58 19.64 -6.16 19.66
N PHE A 59 19.05 -6.63 18.56
CA PHE A 59 19.34 -6.18 17.20
C PHE A 59 18.25 -5.28 16.63
N ASP A 60 17.27 -4.89 17.44
CA ASP A 60 16.21 -4.01 16.98
C ASP A 60 16.73 -2.57 16.84
N PRO A 61 16.60 -1.95 15.65
CA PRO A 61 17.15 -0.64 15.41
C PRO A 61 16.48 0.44 16.27
N LEU A 62 15.17 0.37 16.52
CA LEU A 62 14.46 1.36 17.33
C LEU A 62 14.86 1.27 18.81
N VAL A 63 14.93 0.05 19.36
CA VAL A 63 15.38 -0.13 20.76
C VAL A 63 16.81 0.37 20.94
N CYS A 64 17.68 0.16 19.95
CA CYS A 64 19.02 0.74 19.94
C CYS A 64 18.98 2.28 19.92
N ALA A 65 18.12 2.88 19.09
CA ALA A 65 17.99 4.33 18.96
C ALA A 65 17.53 4.99 20.25
N GLU A 66 16.51 4.42 20.89
CA GLU A 66 15.93 4.90 22.15
C GLU A 66 16.92 4.81 23.32
N ARG A 67 17.82 3.82 23.28
CA ARG A 67 18.85 3.67 24.31
C ARG A 67 19.78 4.89 24.34
N TYR A 68 19.84 5.53 25.50
CA TYR A 68 20.61 6.75 25.77
C TYR A 68 20.29 7.94 24.86
N LEU A 69 19.05 8.02 24.32
CA LEU A 69 18.65 9.05 23.36
C LEU A 69 19.02 10.48 23.80
N GLU A 70 18.78 10.84 25.06
CA GLU A 70 19.08 12.18 25.60
C GLU A 70 20.57 12.54 25.64
N GLN A 71 21.47 11.55 25.54
CA GLN A 71 22.92 11.77 25.48
C GLN A 71 23.41 11.93 24.04
N ARG A 72 22.57 11.66 23.03
CA ARG A 72 22.93 11.73 21.62
C ARG A 72 22.93 13.17 21.13
N GLN A 73 23.66 13.40 20.04
CA GLN A 73 23.72 14.72 19.40
C GLN A 73 22.33 15.11 18.87
N LYS A 74 21.79 16.22 19.38
CA LYS A 74 20.55 16.85 18.87
C LYS A 74 20.83 17.61 17.58
N ILE A 75 19.92 17.50 16.63
CA ILE A 75 19.88 18.29 15.39
C ILE A 75 18.92 19.46 15.63
N GLN A 76 19.32 20.66 15.19
CA GLN A 76 18.44 21.81 15.20
C GLN A 76 17.45 21.75 14.05
N GLY A 77 16.17 22.04 14.32
CA GLY A 77 15.12 22.06 13.32
C GLY A 77 13.84 21.39 13.81
N ASN A 78 12.87 21.29 12.90
CA ASN A 78 11.64 20.55 13.15
C ASN A 78 11.90 19.04 13.06
N LEU A 79 11.04 18.26 13.71
CA LEU A 79 11.07 16.79 13.60
C LEU A 79 10.91 16.38 12.12
N LEU A 80 11.71 15.40 11.70
CA LEU A 80 11.58 14.80 10.37
C LEU A 80 10.38 13.86 10.31
N VAL A 81 10.08 13.20 11.43
CA VAL A 81 8.91 12.32 11.57
C VAL A 81 8.16 12.71 12.83
N LYS A 82 6.90 13.10 12.67
CA LYS A 82 6.01 13.50 13.77
C LYS A 82 5.01 12.38 14.04
N LYS A 83 4.76 12.09 15.33
CA LYS A 83 3.70 11.16 15.72
C LYS A 83 2.34 11.84 15.56
N ILE A 84 1.38 11.13 14.96
CA ILE A 84 -0.04 11.49 14.95
C ILE A 84 -0.80 10.41 15.73
N ASP A 85 -1.74 10.84 16.57
CA ASP A 85 -2.50 9.92 17.42
C ASP A 85 -3.55 9.13 16.62
N SER A 86 -4.29 9.80 15.72
CA SER A 86 -5.24 9.13 14.82
C SER A 86 -5.44 9.91 13.52
N VAL A 87 -5.74 9.17 12.45
CA VAL A 87 -6.15 9.69 11.15
C VAL A 87 -7.33 8.84 10.69
N GLU A 88 -8.54 9.38 10.84
CA GLU A 88 -9.78 8.59 10.77
C GLU A 88 -10.02 7.94 9.40
N TYR A 89 -9.68 8.65 8.32
CA TYR A 89 -9.92 8.21 6.96
C TYR A 89 -8.91 7.16 6.46
N MET A 90 -7.85 6.84 7.22
CA MET A 90 -6.89 5.80 6.83
C MET A 90 -7.51 4.42 7.03
N VAL A 91 -7.48 3.62 5.98
CA VAL A 91 -8.13 2.31 5.93
C VAL A 91 -7.07 1.24 5.68
N ILE A 92 -7.12 0.15 6.43
CA ILE A 92 -6.24 -1.00 6.22
C ILE A 92 -6.93 -2.01 5.30
N ILE A 93 -6.20 -2.49 4.30
CA ILE A 93 -6.64 -3.53 3.38
C ILE A 93 -5.76 -4.77 3.66
N PRO A 94 -6.27 -5.77 4.38
CA PRO A 94 -5.53 -6.99 4.67
C PRO A 94 -5.17 -7.73 3.38
N ASP A 95 -3.99 -8.36 3.38
CA ASP A 95 -3.57 -9.22 2.28
C ASP A 95 -4.50 -10.45 2.18
N SER A 96 -5.20 -10.60 1.06
CA SER A 96 -6.06 -11.75 0.76
C SER A 96 -5.30 -12.89 0.07
N SER A 97 -4.04 -12.69 -0.30
CA SER A 97 -3.25 -13.65 -1.07
C SER A 97 -2.53 -14.65 -0.16
N SER A 98 -2.59 -15.94 -0.52
CA SER A 98 -1.73 -16.97 0.05
C SER A 98 -0.27 -16.86 -0.45
N SER A 99 0.00 -15.95 -1.38
CA SER A 99 1.29 -15.71 -2.03
C SER A 99 1.90 -14.36 -1.63
N LYS A 100 2.40 -14.27 -0.39
CA LYS A 100 3.59 -13.52 0.13
C LYS A 100 4.20 -12.30 -0.62
N THR A 101 3.50 -11.54 -1.47
CA THR A 101 4.19 -10.61 -2.39
C THR A 101 3.92 -9.13 -2.14
N ILE A 102 2.75 -8.73 -1.60
CA ILE A 102 2.41 -7.30 -1.48
C ILE A 102 2.33 -6.81 -0.02
N GLY A 103 2.07 -7.72 0.94
CA GLY A 103 1.91 -7.34 2.34
C GLY A 103 0.62 -6.53 2.59
N THR A 104 0.44 -6.03 3.81
CA THR A 104 -0.75 -5.24 4.17
C THR A 104 -0.77 -3.91 3.41
N CYS A 105 -1.87 -3.64 2.70
CA CYS A 105 -2.09 -2.40 1.98
C CYS A 105 -2.85 -1.37 2.80
N VAL A 106 -2.84 -0.13 2.32
CA VAL A 106 -3.57 1.02 2.88
C VAL A 106 -4.46 1.63 1.81
N GLY A 107 -5.56 2.23 2.23
CA GLY A 107 -6.42 3.07 1.42
C GLY A 107 -6.88 4.29 2.18
N VAL A 108 -7.62 5.16 1.49
CA VAL A 108 -8.14 6.42 2.00
C VAL A 108 -9.63 6.46 1.77
N LEU A 109 -10.40 6.62 2.84
CA LEU A 109 -11.84 6.86 2.75
C LEU A 109 -12.09 8.28 2.18
N ILE A 110 -12.71 8.38 1.01
CA ILE A 110 -12.97 9.65 0.29
C ILE A 110 -14.46 10.01 0.22
N ARG A 111 -15.34 9.05 0.53
CA ARG A 111 -16.78 9.22 0.80
C ARG A 111 -17.17 8.27 1.92
N SER A 112 -18.37 8.41 2.49
CA SER A 112 -18.82 7.53 3.58
C SER A 112 -18.77 6.03 3.23
N ASP A 113 -18.85 5.66 1.95
CA ASP A 113 -18.77 4.28 1.45
C ASP A 113 -17.71 4.05 0.35
N VAL A 114 -16.81 5.00 0.08
CA VAL A 114 -15.80 4.85 -1.00
C VAL A 114 -14.39 5.01 -0.47
N VAL A 115 -13.54 4.04 -0.77
CA VAL A 115 -12.11 4.02 -0.47
C VAL A 115 -11.30 4.10 -1.77
N VAL A 116 -10.34 5.00 -1.84
CA VAL A 116 -9.31 5.00 -2.90
C VAL A 116 -8.07 4.27 -2.40
N THR A 117 -7.47 3.44 -3.25
CA THR A 117 -6.24 2.69 -2.97
C THR A 117 -5.46 2.49 -4.28
N LEU A 118 -4.37 1.75 -4.24
CA LEU A 118 -3.61 1.37 -5.43
C LEU A 118 -4.26 0.19 -6.16
N ALA A 119 -4.11 0.15 -7.47
CA ALA A 119 -4.55 -0.99 -8.27
C ALA A 119 -3.84 -2.29 -7.86
N GLN A 120 -2.55 -2.24 -7.55
CA GLN A 120 -1.79 -3.39 -7.04
C GLN A 120 -2.37 -3.96 -5.73
N CYS A 121 -2.99 -3.11 -4.90
CA CYS A 121 -3.65 -3.53 -3.66
C CYS A 121 -5.05 -4.11 -3.92
N ALA A 122 -5.65 -3.78 -5.07
CA ALA A 122 -7.01 -4.17 -5.42
C ALA A 122 -7.10 -5.41 -6.34
N ASN A 123 -6.02 -5.74 -7.05
CA ASN A 123 -6.01 -6.74 -8.14
C ASN A 123 -6.51 -8.14 -7.72
N TYR A 124 -6.30 -8.52 -6.45
CA TYR A 124 -6.68 -9.83 -5.92
C TYR A 124 -7.77 -9.77 -4.85
N LEU A 125 -8.46 -8.63 -4.74
CA LEU A 125 -9.59 -8.51 -3.82
C LEU A 125 -10.81 -9.23 -4.41
N ILE A 126 -11.44 -10.04 -3.57
CA ILE A 126 -12.63 -10.80 -3.93
C ILE A 126 -13.85 -10.04 -3.40
N ILE A 127 -14.72 -9.62 -4.30
CA ILE A 127 -15.96 -8.91 -3.95
C ILE A 127 -16.77 -9.70 -2.91
N LEU A 128 -17.32 -8.99 -1.93
CA LEU A 128 -18.07 -9.48 -0.77
C LEU A 128 -17.29 -10.39 0.21
N SER A 129 -16.17 -10.98 -0.21
CA SER A 129 -15.32 -11.85 0.61
C SER A 129 -14.13 -11.13 1.23
N SER A 130 -13.61 -10.12 0.53
CA SER A 130 -12.61 -9.19 1.04
C SER A 130 -13.27 -8.05 1.82
N TRP A 131 -12.55 -7.55 2.81
CA TRP A 131 -12.99 -6.47 3.68
C TRP A 131 -11.87 -5.46 3.89
N VAL A 132 -12.26 -4.28 4.34
CA VAL A 132 -11.36 -3.26 4.85
C VAL A 132 -11.51 -3.14 6.36
N ILE A 133 -10.45 -2.72 7.04
CA ILE A 133 -10.47 -2.39 8.47
C ILE A 133 -10.35 -0.87 8.60
N LEU A 134 -11.33 -0.28 9.26
CA LEU A 134 -11.45 1.17 9.46
C LEU A 134 -10.71 1.62 10.73
N SER A 135 -10.57 2.93 10.94
CA SER A 135 -9.82 3.49 12.08
C SER A 135 -10.45 3.20 13.44
N ASP A 136 -11.76 2.90 13.48
CA ASP A 136 -12.49 2.46 14.66
C ASP A 136 -12.42 0.94 14.89
N TYR A 137 -11.53 0.26 14.15
CA TYR A 137 -11.34 -1.19 14.14
C TYR A 137 -12.53 -2.00 13.61
N SER A 138 -13.57 -1.34 13.07
CA SER A 138 -14.67 -2.04 12.42
C SER A 138 -14.25 -2.55 11.03
N SER A 139 -14.75 -3.72 10.66
CA SER A 139 -14.53 -4.30 9.34
C SER A 139 -15.74 -4.06 8.44
N LYS A 140 -15.50 -3.65 7.19
CA LYS A 140 -16.54 -3.50 6.16
C LYS A 140 -16.20 -4.31 4.92
N SER A 141 -17.13 -5.12 4.45
CA SER A 141 -16.96 -5.85 3.20
C SER A 141 -16.92 -4.91 2.00
N ILE A 142 -16.15 -5.30 0.99
CA ILE A 142 -16.03 -4.58 -0.27
C ILE A 142 -17.15 -5.03 -1.21
N ARG A 143 -17.95 -4.08 -1.70
CA ARG A 143 -19.07 -4.30 -2.60
C ARG A 143 -18.63 -4.32 -4.06
N ASP A 144 -17.84 -3.35 -4.49
CA ASP A 144 -17.32 -3.25 -5.85
C ASP A 144 -15.84 -2.86 -5.83
N VAL A 145 -15.11 -3.31 -6.87
CA VAL A 145 -13.70 -2.99 -7.10
C VAL A 145 -13.56 -2.41 -8.51
N PHE A 146 -13.08 -1.17 -8.61
CA PHE A 146 -12.85 -0.47 -9.87
C PHE A 146 -11.35 -0.21 -10.02
N ILE A 147 -10.68 -1.00 -10.85
CA ILE A 147 -9.27 -0.80 -11.20
C ILE A 147 -9.19 0.11 -12.42
N HIS A 148 -8.25 1.06 -12.43
CA HIS A 148 -8.06 1.93 -13.58
C HIS A 148 -7.77 1.09 -14.85
N PRO A 149 -8.47 1.31 -15.97
CA PRO A 149 -8.37 0.45 -17.16
C PRO A 149 -6.99 0.47 -17.83
N GLY A 150 -6.21 1.53 -17.60
CA GLY A 150 -4.82 1.64 -18.06
C GLY A 150 -3.78 0.94 -17.17
N TYR A 151 -4.19 0.39 -16.02
CA TYR A 151 -3.26 -0.29 -15.11
C TYR A 151 -2.75 -1.59 -15.71
N LYS A 152 -1.47 -1.87 -15.52
CA LYS A 152 -0.84 -3.15 -15.84
C LYS A 152 -0.18 -3.71 -14.58
N GLU A 153 -0.37 -5.00 -14.35
CA GLU A 153 0.25 -5.73 -13.25
C GLU A 153 1.77 -5.53 -13.21
N ASP A 154 2.32 -5.44 -12.00
CA ASP A 154 3.73 -5.16 -11.70
C ASP A 154 4.29 -3.82 -12.22
N THR A 155 3.48 -2.95 -12.80
CA THR A 155 3.89 -1.59 -13.18
C THR A 155 3.44 -0.55 -12.17
N PHE A 156 3.97 0.67 -12.28
CA PHE A 156 3.46 1.83 -11.53
C PHE A 156 2.48 2.69 -12.34
N TYR A 157 2.32 2.47 -13.64
CA TYR A 157 1.44 3.27 -14.49
C TYR A 157 -0.03 3.01 -14.19
N ASN A 158 -0.79 4.09 -14.05
CA ASN A 158 -2.21 4.07 -13.71
C ASN A 158 -2.54 3.20 -12.49
N ASN A 159 -1.64 3.15 -11.51
CA ASN A 159 -1.76 2.26 -10.35
C ASN A 159 -2.72 2.80 -9.29
N ILE A 160 -4.00 2.90 -9.65
CA ILE A 160 -5.06 3.44 -8.80
C ILE A 160 -6.34 2.60 -8.93
N ALA A 161 -7.06 2.46 -7.82
CA ALA A 161 -8.33 1.76 -7.73
C ALA A 161 -9.30 2.44 -6.76
N LEU A 162 -10.59 2.24 -7.00
CA LEU A 162 -11.68 2.64 -6.11
C LEU A 162 -12.42 1.40 -5.61
N LEU A 163 -12.71 1.37 -4.31
CA LEU A 163 -13.47 0.33 -3.64
C LEU A 163 -14.75 0.95 -3.09
N THR A 164 -15.90 0.35 -3.38
CA THR A 164 -17.14 0.70 -2.70
C THR A 164 -17.37 -0.27 -1.55
N LEU A 165 -17.87 0.22 -0.43
CA LEU A 165 -18.20 -0.58 0.74
C LEU A 165 -19.66 -1.04 0.67
N THR A 166 -19.99 -2.10 1.40
CA THR A 166 -21.38 -2.62 1.47
C THR A 166 -22.33 -1.70 2.22
N SER A 167 -21.82 -0.77 3.02
CA SER A 167 -22.59 0.19 3.79
C SER A 167 -21.76 1.43 4.09
N GLU A 168 -22.42 2.57 4.25
CA GLU A 168 -21.79 3.81 4.72
C GLU A 168 -21.15 3.64 6.11
N THR A 169 -20.12 4.45 6.34
CA THR A 169 -19.37 4.55 7.59
C THR A 169 -19.69 5.89 8.27
N SER A 170 -19.54 5.95 9.59
CA SER A 170 -19.65 7.19 10.37
C SER A 170 -18.33 7.97 10.45
N ILE A 171 -17.29 7.48 9.77
CA ILE A 171 -15.94 8.07 9.76
C ILE A 171 -15.93 9.27 8.84
N THR A 172 -15.23 10.32 9.27
CA THR A 172 -15.05 11.52 8.44
C THR A 172 -14.12 11.21 7.27
N PRO A 173 -14.58 11.30 6.01
CA PRO A 173 -13.72 11.04 4.85
C PRO A 173 -12.68 12.15 4.65
N ALA A 174 -11.58 11.81 3.99
CA ALA A 174 -10.61 12.78 3.48
C ALA A 174 -11.15 13.54 2.28
N SER A 175 -10.60 14.74 2.06
CA SER A 175 -10.80 15.49 0.82
C SER A 175 -9.73 15.13 -0.19
N MET A 176 -10.13 14.73 -1.39
CA MET A 176 -9.20 14.60 -2.51
C MET A 176 -8.83 16.00 -3.01
N TYR A 177 -7.53 16.25 -3.10
CA TYR A 177 -7.00 17.53 -3.53
C TYR A 177 -6.48 17.42 -4.97
N PHE A 178 -7.15 18.13 -5.89
CA PHE A 178 -6.87 18.09 -7.33
C PHE A 178 -6.21 19.37 -7.87
N TYR A 179 -5.89 20.34 -7.02
CA TYR A 179 -5.33 21.62 -7.44
C TYR A 179 -3.80 21.61 -7.45
N SER A 180 -3.17 22.60 -8.08
CA SER A 180 -1.71 22.74 -8.04
C SER A 180 -1.23 22.99 -6.61
N PHE A 181 -0.26 22.21 -6.18
CA PHE A 181 0.36 22.25 -4.86
C PHE A 181 1.87 22.58 -4.95
N GLU A 182 2.34 23.17 -6.05
CA GLU A 182 3.77 23.48 -6.30
C GLU A 182 4.44 24.31 -5.19
N LYS A 183 3.65 25.11 -4.47
CA LYS A 183 4.14 25.97 -3.36
C LYS A 183 3.83 25.41 -1.98
N GLU A 184 3.11 24.30 -1.90
CA GLU A 184 2.72 23.67 -0.65
C GLU A 184 3.79 22.71 -0.17
N ARG A 185 3.81 22.47 1.14
CA ARG A 185 4.58 21.37 1.72
C ARG A 185 3.69 20.15 1.82
N VAL A 186 4.27 18.99 1.58
CA VAL A 186 3.58 17.70 1.64
C VAL A 186 4.18 16.84 2.75
N ALA A 187 3.36 15.95 3.26
CA ALA A 187 3.77 14.90 4.19
C ALA A 187 3.29 13.54 3.70
N LEU A 188 4.08 12.50 3.95
CA LEU A 188 3.69 11.11 3.70
C LEU A 188 3.33 10.46 5.03
N LEU A 189 2.12 9.88 5.11
CA LEU A 189 1.66 9.19 6.30
C LEU A 189 2.05 7.71 6.23
N GLY A 190 2.73 7.25 7.27
CA GLY A 190 3.12 5.85 7.44
C GLY A 190 2.88 5.40 8.87
N TYR A 191 3.51 4.29 9.25
CA TYR A 191 3.43 3.72 10.59
C TYR A 191 4.76 3.83 11.31
N LYS A 192 4.75 4.29 12.55
CA LYS A 192 5.87 4.24 13.47
C LYS A 192 5.69 3.05 14.40
N LYS A 193 6.66 2.16 14.42
CA LYS A 193 6.75 1.06 15.37
C LYS A 193 7.27 1.58 16.70
N ARG A 194 6.75 1.02 17.79
CA ARG A 194 7.20 1.30 19.15
C ARG A 194 7.11 0.03 19.98
N PHE A 195 8.16 -0.24 20.75
CA PHE A 195 8.13 -1.32 21.73
C PHE A 195 7.62 -0.81 23.07
N PHE A 196 6.65 -1.50 23.66
CA PHE A 196 6.16 -1.24 25.00
C PHE A 196 6.02 -2.56 25.74
N PHE A 197 6.85 -2.80 26.76
CA PHE A 197 6.90 -4.07 27.50
C PHE A 197 6.90 -5.32 26.60
N GLU A 198 7.78 -5.34 25.59
CA GLU A 198 7.93 -6.42 24.59
C GLU A 198 6.82 -6.50 23.52
N ASP A 199 5.69 -5.80 23.70
CA ASP A 199 4.66 -5.68 22.66
C ASP A 199 5.04 -4.63 21.61
N LEU A 200 4.82 -4.96 20.34
CA LEU A 200 4.99 -4.04 19.21
C LEU A 200 3.68 -3.28 18.98
N ILE A 201 3.70 -1.97 19.18
CA ILE A 201 2.58 -1.07 18.91
C ILE A 201 2.92 -0.23 17.67
N GLU A 202 1.96 -0.08 16.76
CA GLU A 202 2.06 0.82 15.63
C GLU A 202 1.24 2.10 15.89
N THR A 203 1.83 3.24 15.59
CA THR A 203 1.17 4.56 15.62
C THR A 203 1.34 5.24 14.28
N ILE A 204 0.54 6.25 13.97
CA ILE A 204 0.68 6.96 12.69
C ILE A 204 1.86 7.91 12.76
N ALA A 205 2.67 7.90 11.69
CA ALA A 205 3.84 8.74 11.54
C ALA A 205 3.63 9.68 10.34
N GLU A 206 3.89 10.95 10.55
CA GLU A 206 3.88 11.99 9.52
C GLU A 206 5.32 12.30 9.14
N ALA A 207 5.76 11.81 7.98
CA ALA A 207 7.04 12.15 7.40
C ALA A 207 6.99 13.56 6.79
N GLN A 208 7.85 14.45 7.27
CA GLN A 208 7.89 15.86 6.90
C GLN A 208 9.22 16.21 6.20
N GLN A 209 9.29 17.45 5.69
CA GLN A 209 10.50 18.00 5.04
C GLN A 209 10.93 17.16 3.83
N LEU A 210 9.96 16.62 3.10
CA LEU A 210 10.18 15.87 1.87
C LEU A 210 10.33 16.85 0.72
N SER A 211 11.37 16.65 -0.09
CA SER A 211 11.53 17.31 -1.38
C SER A 211 10.61 16.63 -2.37
N ILE A 212 9.83 17.43 -3.09
CA ILE A 212 8.96 16.99 -4.19
C ILE A 212 9.80 17.04 -5.47
N LEU A 213 9.96 15.90 -6.12
CA LEU A 213 10.76 15.73 -7.33
C LEU A 213 9.88 15.14 -8.43
N PHE A 214 10.11 15.57 -9.66
CA PHE A 214 9.42 15.11 -10.86
C PHE A 214 10.44 14.60 -11.87
N ASP A 215 9.98 13.76 -12.80
CA ASP A 215 10.77 13.27 -13.94
C ASP A 215 12.15 12.70 -13.54
N ASP A 216 13.21 13.16 -14.20
CA ASP A 216 14.58 12.65 -14.08
C ASP A 216 15.24 12.96 -12.72
N ASP A 217 14.71 13.94 -11.97
CA ASP A 217 15.30 14.37 -10.69
C ASP A 217 15.08 13.36 -9.56
N CYS A 218 14.11 12.45 -9.70
CA CYS A 218 13.75 11.49 -8.66
C CYS A 218 14.86 10.47 -8.33
N ASN A 219 15.62 10.04 -9.35
CA ASN A 219 16.58 8.93 -9.28
C ASN A 219 16.04 7.67 -8.53
N PRO A 220 15.07 6.94 -9.11
CA PRO A 220 14.48 5.76 -8.47
C PRO A 220 15.48 4.62 -8.22
N THR A 221 15.19 3.75 -7.26
CA THR A 221 16.00 2.55 -6.98
C THR A 221 15.97 1.58 -8.16
N GLN A 222 16.85 0.57 -8.16
CA GLN A 222 16.83 -0.46 -9.22
C GLN A 222 15.50 -1.21 -9.29
N GLU A 223 14.92 -1.53 -8.13
CA GLU A 223 13.62 -2.17 -8.03
C GLU A 223 12.51 -1.26 -8.59
N GLN A 224 12.48 0.00 -8.18
CA GLN A 224 11.49 0.96 -8.68
C GLN A 224 11.63 1.17 -10.20
N ARG A 225 12.86 1.27 -10.71
CA ARG A 225 13.13 1.40 -12.16
C ARG A 225 12.59 0.21 -12.95
N SER A 226 12.65 -1.01 -12.41
CA SER A 226 12.11 -2.18 -13.11
C SER A 226 10.59 -2.11 -13.33
N ARG A 227 9.87 -1.35 -12.49
CA ARG A 227 8.41 -1.10 -12.58
C ARG A 227 8.06 0.18 -13.32
N LEU A 228 9.06 0.96 -13.72
CA LEU A 228 8.99 2.24 -14.46
C LEU A 228 9.73 2.13 -15.80
N ALA A 229 9.33 1.17 -16.65
CA ALA A 229 10.00 0.92 -17.93
C ALA A 229 10.00 2.13 -18.87
N GLU A 230 8.97 2.97 -18.80
CA GLU A 230 8.78 4.21 -19.58
C GLU A 230 9.20 5.45 -18.76
N GLY A 231 9.93 5.27 -17.65
CA GLY A 231 10.29 6.34 -16.73
C GLY A 231 9.11 6.85 -15.90
N LEU A 232 9.33 7.95 -15.18
CA LEU A 232 8.25 8.68 -14.52
C LEU A 232 7.37 9.35 -15.58
N GLN A 233 6.08 9.49 -15.24
CA GLN A 233 5.06 10.10 -16.11
C GLN A 233 4.36 11.18 -15.30
N VAL A 234 3.52 11.99 -15.94
CA VAL A 234 2.83 13.11 -15.28
C VAL A 234 2.00 12.71 -14.06
N GLU A 235 1.48 11.47 -14.03
CA GLU A 235 0.77 10.89 -12.89
C GLU A 235 1.67 10.57 -11.68
N HIS A 236 2.98 10.67 -11.83
CA HIS A 236 3.97 10.29 -10.84
C HIS A 236 4.67 11.50 -10.24
N MET A 237 4.96 11.40 -8.94
CA MET A 237 5.95 12.23 -8.28
C MET A 237 6.82 11.41 -7.35
N CYS A 238 7.93 11.99 -6.93
CA CYS A 238 8.80 11.41 -5.92
C CYS A 238 8.91 12.30 -4.69
N LEU A 239 8.89 11.65 -3.54
CA LEU A 239 9.18 12.29 -2.26
C LEU A 239 10.51 11.78 -1.75
N ARG A 240 11.42 12.71 -1.43
CA ARG A 240 12.75 12.35 -0.95
C ARG A 240 13.24 13.26 0.16
N ASN A 241 13.94 12.68 1.12
CA ASN A 241 14.75 13.39 2.09
C ASN A 241 16.18 12.82 2.08
N GLU A 242 17.17 13.71 2.21
CA GLU A 242 18.58 13.33 2.21
C GLU A 242 19.03 12.67 3.51
N HIS A 243 18.26 12.83 4.58
CA HIS A 243 18.49 12.11 5.82
C HIS A 243 18.04 10.66 5.70
N TYR A 244 18.74 9.79 6.42
CA TYR A 244 18.34 8.42 6.64
C TYR A 244 17.73 8.35 8.03
N ILE A 245 16.55 7.77 8.17
CA ILE A 245 15.91 7.56 9.48
C ILE A 245 16.18 6.15 9.99
N VAL A 246 16.06 5.96 11.30
CA VAL A 246 16.10 4.63 11.90
C VAL A 246 14.93 3.80 11.36
N PRO A 247 15.16 2.59 10.80
CA PRO A 247 14.09 1.71 10.34
C PRO A 247 13.02 1.50 11.41
N GLY A 248 11.75 1.50 11.02
CA GLY A 248 10.61 1.48 11.94
C GLY A 248 10.16 2.85 12.45
N SER A 249 10.93 3.93 12.20
CA SER A 249 10.51 5.30 12.56
C SER A 249 9.36 5.79 11.69
N CYS A 250 9.35 5.41 10.42
CA CYS A 250 8.24 5.61 9.49
C CYS A 250 8.28 4.48 8.46
N GLU A 251 7.21 3.73 8.38
CA GLU A 251 6.99 2.66 7.41
C GLU A 251 5.73 2.95 6.60
N ALA A 252 5.91 3.46 5.38
CA ALA A 252 4.82 3.63 4.43
C ALA A 252 4.49 2.28 3.80
N ARG A 253 3.20 1.94 3.77
CA ARG A 253 2.70 0.76 3.08
C ARG A 253 2.18 1.17 1.71
N PRO A 254 2.08 0.26 0.73
CA PRO A 254 1.42 0.57 -0.52
C PRO A 254 0.00 1.13 -0.28
N GLY A 255 -0.27 2.30 -0.85
CA GLY A 255 -1.51 3.05 -0.66
C GLY A 255 -1.50 4.01 0.53
N SER A 256 -0.37 4.16 1.22
CA SER A 256 -0.18 5.20 2.24
C SER A 256 -0.46 6.60 1.66
N PRO A 257 -1.28 7.43 2.33
CA PRO A 257 -1.65 8.73 1.79
C PRO A 257 -0.51 9.74 1.84
N VAL A 258 -0.43 10.55 0.79
CA VAL A 258 0.34 11.80 0.78
C VAL A 258 -0.63 12.96 0.94
N VAL A 259 -0.34 13.83 1.90
CA VAL A 259 -1.22 14.91 2.35
C VAL A 259 -0.54 16.26 2.29
N LEU A 260 -1.32 17.34 2.30
CA LEU A 260 -0.79 18.68 2.55
C LEU A 260 -0.36 18.79 4.02
N SER A 261 0.84 19.32 4.28
CA SER A 261 1.30 19.52 5.66
C SER A 261 0.48 20.56 6.43
N SER A 262 -0.20 21.46 5.71
CA SER A 262 -1.09 22.50 6.27
C SER A 262 -2.45 21.94 6.67
N ASP A 263 -2.91 20.88 6.01
CA ASP A 263 -4.17 20.20 6.26
C ASP A 263 -4.03 18.70 5.93
N ILE A 264 -3.82 17.89 6.98
CA ILE A 264 -3.71 16.44 6.82
C ILE A 264 -5.02 15.81 6.33
N GLY A 265 -6.16 16.51 6.33
CA GLY A 265 -7.42 16.02 5.74
C GLY A 265 -7.44 16.09 4.22
N SER A 266 -6.51 16.83 3.61
CA SER A 266 -6.38 17.02 2.17
C SER A 266 -5.33 16.07 1.58
N VAL A 267 -5.78 15.04 0.88
CA VAL A 267 -4.93 13.98 0.30
C VAL A 267 -4.71 14.28 -1.19
N ILE A 268 -3.44 14.33 -1.61
CA ILE A 268 -3.04 14.65 -2.99
C ILE A 268 -2.74 13.40 -3.85
N GLY A 269 -2.47 12.28 -3.20
CA GLY A 269 -2.06 11.05 -3.87
C GLY A 269 -1.72 9.92 -2.90
N LEU A 270 -1.25 8.81 -3.47
CA LEU A 270 -0.95 7.58 -2.74
C LEU A 270 0.47 7.09 -3.03
N SER A 271 1.20 6.69 -1.99
CA SER A 271 2.53 6.09 -2.12
C SER A 271 2.42 4.67 -2.68
N MET A 272 3.11 4.40 -3.79
CA MET A 272 3.21 3.08 -4.42
C MET A 272 4.39 2.25 -3.92
N SER A 273 5.47 2.93 -3.53
CA SER A 273 6.75 2.34 -3.12
C SER A 273 7.55 3.35 -2.29
N GLY A 274 8.55 2.86 -1.53
CA GLY A 274 9.40 3.65 -0.64
C GLY A 274 9.02 3.42 0.80
N ASN A 275 9.51 2.32 1.37
CA ASN A 275 9.08 1.83 2.68
C ASN A 275 9.41 2.85 3.78
N TYR A 276 10.54 3.55 3.67
CA TYR A 276 10.98 4.51 4.68
C TYR A 276 10.44 5.92 4.46
N CYS A 277 9.23 6.05 3.91
CA CYS A 277 8.53 7.32 3.74
C CYS A 277 9.32 8.40 2.97
N GLY A 278 10.20 8.00 2.04
CA GLY A 278 11.04 8.91 1.27
C GLY A 278 12.41 9.22 1.88
N PHE A 279 12.76 8.63 3.04
CA PHE A 279 14.08 8.80 3.66
C PHE A 279 15.07 7.74 3.17
N GLY A 280 16.23 8.16 2.68
CA GLY A 280 17.27 7.28 2.14
C GLY A 280 16.97 6.68 0.77
N GLU A 281 15.70 6.39 0.47
CA GLU A 281 15.19 6.01 -0.85
C GLU A 281 13.96 6.87 -1.21
N PRO A 282 13.78 7.24 -2.48
CA PRO A 282 12.61 8.03 -2.88
C PRO A 282 11.33 7.20 -2.74
N ALA A 283 10.26 7.82 -2.27
CA ALA A 283 8.92 7.24 -2.34
C ALA A 283 8.27 7.65 -3.66
N ILE A 284 7.78 6.68 -4.43
CA ILE A 284 7.09 6.92 -5.70
C ILE A 284 5.60 7.03 -5.42
N VAL A 285 4.97 8.10 -5.89
CA VAL A 285 3.59 8.46 -5.55
C VAL A 285 2.78 8.61 -6.83
N THR A 286 1.54 8.11 -6.82
CA THR A 286 0.54 8.39 -7.85
C THR A 286 -0.34 9.57 -7.44
N LEU A 287 -0.51 10.55 -8.31
CA LEU A 287 -1.26 11.78 -8.06
C LEU A 287 -2.74 11.64 -8.43
N PHE A 288 -3.64 12.14 -7.59
CA PHE A 288 -5.08 12.11 -7.91
C PHE A 288 -5.45 13.02 -9.07
N HIS A 289 -4.70 14.12 -9.28
CA HIS A 289 -4.94 15.09 -10.35
C HIS A 289 -5.05 14.44 -11.73
N ASP A 290 -4.08 13.60 -12.09
CA ASP A 290 -4.00 12.94 -13.39
C ASP A 290 -5.06 11.85 -13.59
N HIS A 291 -5.68 11.39 -12.49
CA HIS A 291 -6.75 10.39 -12.49
C HIS A 291 -8.15 10.99 -12.31
N LEU A 292 -8.27 12.32 -12.19
CA LEU A 292 -9.53 13.01 -11.88
C LEU A 292 -10.68 12.61 -12.81
N VAL A 293 -10.45 12.58 -14.12
CA VAL A 293 -11.49 12.24 -15.11
C VAL A 293 -12.04 10.83 -14.87
N TRP A 294 -11.15 9.86 -14.63
CA TRP A 294 -11.54 8.48 -14.36
C TRP A 294 -12.24 8.36 -12.99
N ILE A 295 -11.67 8.95 -11.94
CA ILE A 295 -12.25 8.96 -10.59
C ILE A 295 -13.68 9.54 -10.62
N SER A 296 -13.85 10.72 -11.22
CA SER A 296 -15.17 11.35 -11.39
C SER A 296 -16.13 10.45 -12.16
N SER A 297 -15.68 9.80 -13.24
CA SER A 297 -16.54 8.90 -14.02
C SER A 297 -17.09 7.75 -13.16
N VAL A 298 -16.26 7.12 -12.32
CA VAL A 298 -16.69 6.05 -11.42
C VAL A 298 -17.62 6.58 -10.33
N LEU A 299 -17.31 7.75 -9.79
CA LEU A 299 -18.02 8.36 -8.66
C LEU A 299 -19.36 9.03 -9.01
N GLU A 300 -19.51 9.52 -10.24
CA GLU A 300 -20.71 10.20 -10.76
C GLU A 300 -21.69 9.22 -11.42
N THR A 301 -21.22 8.03 -11.79
CA THR A 301 -22.12 6.96 -12.22
C THR A 301 -23.01 6.61 -11.03
N PRO A 302 -24.35 6.86 -11.08
CA PRO A 302 -25.22 6.44 -10.00
C PRO A 302 -25.06 4.93 -9.79
N PRO A 303 -25.30 4.38 -8.58
CA PRO A 303 -25.34 2.93 -8.34
C PRO A 303 -26.56 2.26 -9.01
N LYS A 304 -26.88 2.67 -10.23
CA LYS A 304 -27.86 2.12 -11.14
C LYS A 304 -27.32 2.29 -12.56
N GLU A 305 -26.58 1.27 -12.99
CA GLU A 305 -26.93 0.50 -14.19
C GLU A 305 -26.00 -0.72 -14.28
N TRP A 306 -26.55 -1.84 -13.80
CA TRP A 306 -26.11 -3.23 -13.93
C TRP A 306 -24.71 -3.57 -13.42
N PHE A 307 -24.70 -4.43 -12.41
CA PHE A 307 -23.48 -5.02 -11.92
C PHE A 307 -22.90 -5.98 -12.97
N VAL A 308 -21.80 -5.55 -13.59
CA VAL A 308 -21.02 -6.31 -14.58
C VAL A 308 -19.74 -6.76 -13.86
N PHE A 309 -19.70 -8.02 -13.43
CA PHE A 309 -18.54 -8.61 -12.76
C PHE A 309 -17.73 -9.42 -13.76
N THR A 310 -16.42 -9.51 -13.63
CA THR A 310 -15.59 -10.48 -14.38
C THR A 310 -14.96 -11.46 -13.41
N ILE A 311 -15.10 -12.76 -13.65
CA ILE A 311 -14.42 -13.83 -12.92
C ILE A 311 -13.11 -14.11 -13.68
N PRO A 312 -11.95 -13.64 -13.19
CA PRO A 312 -10.69 -13.78 -13.91
C PRO A 312 -10.35 -15.26 -14.11
N GLY A 313 -9.96 -15.63 -15.33
CA GLY A 313 -9.41 -16.96 -15.64
C GLY A 313 -10.40 -18.01 -16.16
N LEU A 314 -11.71 -17.75 -16.18
CA LEU A 314 -12.70 -18.71 -16.71
C LEU A 314 -12.90 -18.59 -18.23
N LYS A 315 -12.68 -19.67 -18.97
CA LYS A 315 -12.84 -19.74 -20.44
C LYS A 315 -14.25 -20.17 -20.84
N MET A 316 -14.57 -20.03 -22.12
CA MET A 316 -15.82 -20.55 -22.71
C MET A 316 -16.01 -22.03 -22.33
N SER A 317 -17.25 -22.39 -21.97
CA SER A 317 -17.66 -23.74 -21.55
C SER A 317 -17.14 -24.23 -20.20
N GLU A 318 -16.51 -23.36 -19.40
CA GLU A 318 -16.17 -23.69 -18.01
C GLU A 318 -17.33 -23.39 -17.06
N VAL A 319 -17.41 -24.15 -15.97
CA VAL A 319 -18.41 -23.97 -14.91
C VAL A 319 -18.04 -22.74 -14.09
N CYS A 320 -19.03 -21.88 -13.87
CA CYS A 320 -18.92 -20.67 -13.07
C CYS A 320 -19.95 -20.74 -11.94
N VAL A 321 -19.61 -20.17 -10.79
CA VAL A 321 -20.49 -20.17 -9.61
C VAL A 321 -20.64 -18.73 -9.14
N TYR A 322 -21.88 -18.30 -8.99
CA TYR A 322 -22.22 -16.99 -8.45
C TYR A 322 -22.01 -16.97 -6.92
N PRO A 323 -21.77 -15.79 -6.29
CA PRO A 323 -21.59 -15.67 -4.85
C PRO A 323 -22.78 -16.17 -4.01
N GLU A 324 -24.00 -16.10 -4.55
CA GLU A 324 -25.20 -16.65 -3.93
C GLU A 324 -25.32 -18.18 -4.04
N GLY A 325 -24.35 -18.85 -4.68
CA GLY A 325 -24.32 -20.31 -4.86
C GLY A 325 -25.01 -20.81 -6.14
N THR A 326 -25.55 -19.93 -6.98
CA THR A 326 -26.09 -20.31 -8.30
C THR A 326 -24.97 -20.83 -9.19
N VAL A 327 -25.15 -22.03 -9.77
CA VAL A 327 -24.20 -22.62 -10.71
C VAL A 327 -24.59 -22.24 -12.14
N GLY A 328 -23.59 -21.97 -12.96
CA GLY A 328 -23.76 -21.64 -14.37
C GLY A 328 -22.60 -22.11 -15.23
N THR A 329 -22.71 -21.84 -16.53
CA THR A 329 -21.66 -22.14 -17.52
C THR A 329 -21.29 -20.89 -18.31
N CYS A 330 -20.00 -20.66 -18.53
CA CYS A 330 -19.49 -19.58 -19.35
C CYS A 330 -19.87 -19.76 -20.82
N VAL A 331 -20.75 -18.90 -21.34
CA VAL A 331 -21.25 -18.95 -22.72
C VAL A 331 -21.21 -17.56 -23.36
N SER A 332 -21.34 -17.49 -24.69
CA SER A 332 -21.54 -16.20 -25.38
C SER A 332 -22.77 -15.48 -24.82
N ARG A 333 -22.67 -14.16 -24.65
CA ARG A 333 -23.77 -13.29 -24.20
C ARG A 333 -25.05 -13.47 -25.00
N THR A 334 -24.96 -13.75 -26.31
CA THR A 334 -26.14 -13.98 -27.18
C THR A 334 -26.82 -15.33 -26.92
N SER A 335 -26.12 -16.25 -26.26
CA SER A 335 -26.54 -17.63 -26.04
C SER A 335 -27.12 -17.88 -24.64
N CYS A 336 -27.21 -16.83 -23.80
CA CYS A 336 -27.76 -16.93 -22.45
C CYS A 336 -29.04 -16.08 -22.29
N PRO A 337 -30.24 -16.67 -22.46
CA PRO A 337 -31.50 -15.95 -22.25
C PRO A 337 -31.70 -15.54 -20.78
N SER A 338 -31.15 -16.31 -19.84
CA SER A 338 -31.29 -16.09 -18.39
C SER A 338 -30.58 -14.82 -17.89
N VAL A 339 -29.64 -14.25 -18.67
CA VAL A 339 -29.06 -12.92 -18.37
C VAL A 339 -30.14 -11.85 -18.43
N HIS A 340 -31.04 -11.88 -19.41
CA HIS A 340 -32.12 -10.89 -19.50
C HIS A 340 -33.08 -10.97 -18.32
N GLN A 341 -33.30 -12.17 -17.78
CA GLN A 341 -34.15 -12.37 -16.61
C GLN A 341 -33.47 -11.86 -15.34
N ARG A 342 -32.19 -12.18 -15.13
CA ARG A 342 -31.41 -11.61 -14.02
C ARG A 342 -31.34 -10.09 -14.04
N VAL A 343 -31.21 -9.51 -15.24
CA VAL A 343 -31.31 -8.04 -15.43
C VAL A 343 -32.66 -7.51 -14.98
N LYS A 344 -33.77 -8.18 -15.34
CA LYS A 344 -35.12 -7.78 -14.89
C LYS A 344 -35.28 -7.89 -13.36
N ASP A 345 -34.63 -8.87 -12.75
CA ASP A 345 -34.73 -9.17 -11.33
C ASP A 345 -33.70 -8.39 -10.47
N ASN A 346 -32.99 -7.41 -11.05
CA ASN A 346 -31.92 -6.64 -10.41
C ASN A 346 -30.79 -7.51 -9.82
N LEU A 347 -30.55 -8.67 -10.41
CA LEU A 347 -29.50 -9.59 -9.99
C LEU A 347 -28.18 -9.32 -10.74
N PRO A 348 -27.03 -9.63 -10.10
CA PRO A 348 -25.71 -9.39 -10.68
C PRO A 348 -25.44 -10.23 -11.94
N ILE A 349 -24.69 -9.70 -12.91
CA ILE A 349 -24.23 -10.41 -14.12
C ILE A 349 -22.72 -10.66 -14.02
N PHE A 350 -22.32 -11.93 -14.07
CA PHE A 350 -20.92 -12.31 -14.10
C PHE A 350 -20.47 -12.63 -15.52
N PHE A 351 -19.33 -12.10 -15.90
CA PHE A 351 -18.57 -12.35 -17.10
C PHE A 351 -17.41 -13.26 -16.73
N CYS A 352 -16.96 -14.08 -17.67
CA CYS A 352 -15.85 -14.98 -17.44
C CYS A 352 -14.54 -14.28 -17.85
N THR A 353 -14.01 -14.60 -19.03
CA THR A 353 -12.72 -14.09 -19.52
C THR A 353 -12.79 -12.72 -20.20
N ASP A 354 -13.88 -12.41 -20.89
CA ASP A 354 -14.08 -11.13 -21.59
C ASP A 354 -15.53 -10.62 -21.44
N LYS A 355 -15.80 -9.39 -21.89
CA LYS A 355 -17.16 -8.79 -21.85
C LYS A 355 -18.15 -9.42 -22.84
N SER A 356 -17.74 -10.42 -23.62
CA SER A 356 -18.57 -11.16 -24.57
C SER A 356 -19.03 -12.53 -24.03
N ILE A 357 -18.35 -13.04 -23.00
CA ILE A 357 -18.63 -14.33 -22.34
C ILE A 357 -19.22 -14.10 -20.96
N VAL A 358 -20.45 -14.55 -20.76
CA VAL A 358 -21.20 -14.45 -19.50
C VAL A 358 -21.31 -15.80 -18.83
N CYS A 359 -21.29 -15.81 -17.50
CA CYS A 359 -21.73 -16.93 -16.70
C CYS A 359 -23.25 -17.05 -16.85
N CYS A 360 -23.73 -18.12 -17.49
CA CYS A 360 -25.15 -18.34 -17.68
C CYS A 360 -25.67 -19.33 -16.63
N PRO A 361 -26.61 -18.94 -15.76
CA PRO A 361 -27.22 -19.84 -14.80
C PRO A 361 -27.86 -21.03 -15.51
N GLU A 362 -27.68 -22.23 -14.96
CA GLU A 362 -28.49 -23.36 -15.38
C GLU A 362 -29.92 -23.10 -14.92
N ASP A 363 -30.90 -23.26 -15.83
CA ASP A 363 -32.31 -23.06 -15.47
C ASP A 363 -32.64 -24.00 -14.30
N SER A 364 -32.89 -23.43 -13.13
CA SER A 364 -33.51 -24.15 -12.03
C SER A 364 -34.94 -24.43 -12.47
N ALA A 365 -35.11 -25.52 -13.23
CA ALA A 365 -36.42 -26.08 -13.49
C ALA A 365 -37.11 -26.25 -12.14
N THR A 366 -38.20 -25.53 -11.99
CA THR A 366 -39.19 -25.68 -10.93
C THR A 366 -39.45 -27.16 -10.65
N GLU A 367 -39.00 -27.66 -9.50
CA GLU A 367 -39.71 -28.73 -8.81
C GLU A 367 -41.01 -28.14 -8.28
N VAL A 368 -42.02 -28.06 -9.14
CA VAL A 368 -43.42 -27.96 -8.76
C VAL A 368 -44.20 -28.97 -9.60
N GLY A 369 -44.28 -30.18 -9.06
CA GLY A 369 -45.45 -31.08 -9.05
C GLY A 369 -46.01 -31.63 -10.37
N GLU A 370 -46.05 -32.97 -10.49
CA GLU A 370 -47.31 -33.75 -10.55
C GLU A 370 -47.02 -35.27 -10.62
N ASN A 371 -47.10 -35.96 -9.47
CA ASN A 371 -48.08 -37.04 -9.20
C ASN A 371 -47.94 -37.59 -7.78
#